data_AF-A0A0P6RAC1-F1
#
_entry.id   AF-A0A0P6RAC1-F1
#
_cell.length_a   1.000
_cell.length_b   1.000
_cell.length_c   1.000
_cell.angle_alpha   90.00
_cell.angle_beta   90.00
_cell.angle_gamma   90.00
#
_symmetry.space_group_name_H-M   'P 1'
#
loop_
_entity.id
_entity.type
_entity.pdbx_description
1 polymer ?
#
loop_
_entity_poly.entity_id
_entity_poly.type
_entity_poly.pdbx_seq_one_letter_code
_entity_poly.pdbx_strand_id
1 'polypeptide(L)' 'MPAMTAEKKALNYLKAFEAEGRVVKRVVIEGKRIELELETEPENLSEFDKVDMRYDKAGAS' A
#
# COMPACT_ATOMS: atom_id res chain seq x y z
N MET A 1 -32.05 -7.35 13.10
CA MET A 1 -30.76 -6.67 12.83
C MET A 1 -30.69 -6.43 11.33
N PRO A 2 -30.36 -5.22 10.85
CA PRO A 2 -30.25 -4.99 9.41
C PRO A 2 -29.20 -5.95 8.83
N ALA A 3 -29.51 -6.59 7.70
CA ALA A 3 -28.59 -7.49 7.03
C ALA A 3 -27.27 -6.75 6.75
N MET A 4 -26.15 -7.38 7.14
CA MET A 4 -24.84 -6.78 6.94
C MET A 4 -24.50 -6.84 5.45
N THR A 5 -24.39 -5.69 4.81
CA THR A 5 -24.07 -5.60 3.38
C THR A 5 -22.58 -5.91 3.16
N ALA A 6 -22.22 -6.28 1.93
CA ALA A 6 -20.82 -6.59 1.58
C ALA A 6 -19.90 -5.39 1.84
N GLU A 7 -20.39 -4.17 1.62
CA GLU A 7 -19.70 -2.90 1.90
C GLU A 7 -19.45 -2.71 3.38
N LYS A 8 -20.45 -2.98 4.23
CA LYS A 8 -20.29 -2.88 5.69
C LYS A 8 -19.30 -3.92 6.21
N LYS A 9 -19.26 -5.10 5.60
CA LYS A 9 -18.29 -6.15 5.91
C LYS A 9 -16.88 -5.76 5.47
N ALA A 10 -16.73 -5.20 4.26
CA ALA A 10 -15.46 -4.70 3.76
C ALA A 10 -14.90 -3.56 4.62
N LEU A 11 -15.76 -2.62 5.04
CA LEU A 11 -15.38 -1.54 5.94
C LEU A 11 -14.88 -2.05 7.30
N ASN A 12 -15.50 -3.11 7.83
CA ASN A 12 -15.04 -3.71 9.07
C ASN A 12 -13.66 -4.38 8.91
N TYR A 13 -13.40 -5.03 7.78
CA TYR A 13 -12.07 -5.58 7.49
C TYR A 13 -11.01 -4.50 7.34
N LEU A 14 -11.31 -3.42 6.60
CA LEU A 14 -10.43 -2.27 6.45
C LEU A 14 -10.00 -1.74 7.83
N LYS A 15 -10.97 -1.45 8.70
CA LYS A 15 -10.70 -0.95 10.05
C LYS A 15 -9.86 -1.91 10.89
N ALA A 16 -10.07 -3.21 10.75
CA ALA A 16 -9.29 -4.21 11.47
C ALA A 16 -7.82 -4.20 11.02
N PHE A 17 -7.56 -4.15 9.71
CA PHE A 17 -6.20 -4.06 9.18
C PHE A 17 -5.49 -2.74 9.56
N GLU A 18 -6.20 -1.62 9.50
CA GLU A 18 -5.66 -0.31 9.91
C GLU A 18 -5.34 -0.29 11.41
N ALA A 19 -6.18 -0.89 12.25
CA ALA A 19 -5.93 -1.01 13.69
C ALA A 19 -4.71 -1.91 14.01
N GLU A 20 -4.39 -2.86 13.13
CA GLU A 20 -3.16 -3.66 13.20
C GLU A 20 -1.92 -2.92 12.65
N GLY A 21 -2.07 -1.68 12.18
CA GLY A 21 -0.98 -0.89 11.60
C GLY A 21 -0.62 -1.28 10.16
N ARG A 22 -1.50 -2.00 9.47
CA ARG A 22 -1.33 -2.34 8.05
C ARG A 22 -2.02 -1.31 7.18
N VAL A 23 -1.39 -0.92 6.09
CA VAL A 23 -2.00 -0.02 5.10
C VAL A 23 -2.71 -0.86 4.03
N VAL A 24 -3.98 -0.54 3.77
CA VAL A 24 -4.76 -1.13 2.68
C VAL A 24 -4.74 -0.15 1.50
N LYS A 25 -4.12 -0.53 0.38
CA LYS A 25 -4.06 0.31 -0.83
C LYS A 25 -5.36 0.30 -1.62
N ARG A 26 -6.04 -0.85 -1.66
CA ARG A 26 -7.24 -1.03 -2.49
C ARG A 26 -8.22 -2.00 -1.85
N VAL A 27 -9.51 -1.67 -2.00
CA VAL A 27 -10.62 -2.57 -1.67
C VAL A 27 -11.49 -2.74 -2.91
N VAL A 28 -11.75 -3.99 -3.30
CA VAL A 28 -12.63 -4.34 -4.42
C VAL A 28 -13.77 -5.20 -3.90
N ILE A 29 -15.00 -4.86 -4.30
CA ILE A 29 -16.20 -5.62 -3.94
C ILE A 29 -16.88 -6.06 -5.23
N GLU A 30 -16.94 -7.38 -5.45
CA GLU A 30 -17.59 -8.00 -6.61
C GLU A 30 -18.68 -8.95 -6.11
N GLY A 31 -19.90 -8.41 -6.00
CA GLY A 31 -21.04 -9.14 -5.45
C GLY A 31 -20.82 -9.55 -3.99
N LYS A 32 -20.42 -10.81 -3.77
CA LYS A 32 -20.11 -11.37 -2.43
C LYS A 32 -18.61 -11.54 -2.18
N ARG A 33 -17.76 -11.30 -3.19
CA ARG A 33 -16.30 -11.35 -3.07
C ARG A 33 -15.80 -9.99 -2.59
N ILE A 34 -14.91 -10.01 -1.61
CA ILE A 34 -14.21 -8.83 -1.10
C ILE A 34 -12.72 -9.11 -1.23
N GLU A 35 -12.00 -8.24 -1.91
CA GLU A 35 -10.54 -8.28 -2.02
C GLU A 35 -9.95 -7.05 -1.35
N LEU A 36 -8.88 -7.25 -0.57
CA LEU A 36 -8.10 -6.18 0.04
C LEU A 36 -6.65 -6.34 -0.40
N GLU A 37 -6.11 -5.29 -1.00
CA GLU A 37 -4.71 -5.19 -1.37
C GLU A 37 -3.97 -4.47 -0.24
N LEU A 38 -3.05 -5.16 0.42
CA LEU A 38 -2.22 -4.60 1.48
C LEU A 38 -0.93 -4.03 0.89
N GLU A 39 -0.46 -2.92 1.44
CA GLU A 39 0.90 -2.46 1.23
C GLU A 39 1.86 -3.40 1.95
N THR A 40 2.66 -4.16 1.20
CA THR A 40 3.61 -5.13 1.76
C THR A 40 5.01 -4.56 1.95
N GLU A 41 5.33 -3.47 1.27
CA GLU A 41 6.61 -2.79 1.36
C GLU A 41 6.35 -1.34 1.74
N PRO A 42 7.04 -0.76 2.74
CA PRO A 42 7.19 0.69 2.74
C PRO A 42 7.82 1.02 1.40
N GLU A 43 7.23 1.94 0.63
CA GLU A 43 7.91 2.59 -0.47
C GLU A 43 9.10 3.39 0.11
N ASN A 44 10.14 2.69 0.57
CA ASN A 44 11.48 3.19 0.73
C ASN A 44 12.08 3.32 -0.68
N LEU A 45 11.40 4.08 -1.55
CA LEU A 45 12.13 4.81 -2.56
C LEU A 45 12.87 5.88 -1.76
N SER A 46 14.08 5.51 -1.33
CA SER A 46 15.00 6.43 -0.71
C SER A 46 14.98 7.71 -1.53
N GLU A 47 14.73 8.86 -0.90
CA GLU A 47 14.78 10.16 -1.56
C GLU A 47 16.15 10.40 -2.24
N PHE A 48 17.15 9.57 -1.90
CA PHE A 48 18.50 9.55 -2.43
C PHE A 48 18.76 8.52 -3.55
N ASP A 49 17.83 7.61 -3.88
CA ASP A 49 17.99 6.66 -5.00
C ASP A 49 17.99 7.35 -6.37
N LYS A 50 17.68 8.65 -6.41
CA LYS A 50 17.77 9.49 -7.62
C LYS A 50 19.09 10.26 -7.74
N VAL A 51 19.98 10.19 -6.74
CA VAL A 51 21.28 10.85 -6.80
C VAL A 51 22.33 9.81 -7.16
N ASP A 52 22.65 9.72 -8.45
CA ASP A 52 23.81 8.95 -8.92
C ASP A 52 25.10 9.60 -8.35
N MET A 53 25.56 9.15 -7.18
CA MET A 53 26.80 9.59 -6.55
C MET A 53 28.03 8.98 -7.26
N ARG A 54 28.08 9.08 -8.58
CA ARG A 54 29.25 8.72 -9.39
C ARG A 54 29.93 10.00 -9.87
N TYR A 55 30.72 10.61 -8.99
CA TYR A 55 31.74 11.57 -9.40
C TYR A 55 33.09 10.87 -9.56
N ASP A 56 33.12 9.79 -10.33
CA ASP A 56 34.38 9.19 -10.79
C ASP A 56 34.40 9.18 -12.32
N LYS A 57 35.04 10.20 -12.91
CA LYS A 57 36.27 9.92 -13.65
C LYS A 57 37.07 11.17 -13.98
N ALA A 58 38.35 11.08 -13.62
CA ALA A 58 39.45 11.85 -14.13
C ALA A 58 39.48 11.97 -15.67
N GLY A 59 39.96 13.13 -16.15
CA GLY A 59 40.48 13.28 -17.50
C GLY A 59 39.93 14.48 -18.28
N ALA A 60 40.42 15.69 -17.98
CA ALA A 60 40.49 16.77 -18.96
C ALA A 60 41.66 17.70 -18.62
N SER A 61 42.57 17.82 -19.61
CA SER A 61 43.73 18.72 -19.79
C SER A 61 44.88 18.63 -18.79
#